data_AF-A0AB39Z4L6-F1
#
_entry.id   AF-A0AB39Z4L6-F1
#
_cell.length_a   1.000
_cell.length_b   1.000
_cell.length_c   1.000
_cell.angle_alpha   90.00
_cell.angle_beta   90.00
_cell.angle_gamma   90.00
#
_symmetry.space_group_name_H-M   'P 1'
#
loop_
_entity.id
_entity.type
_entity.pdbx_description
1 polymer ?
#
loop_
_entity_poly.entity_id
_entity_poly.type
_entity_poly.pdbx_seq_one_letter_code
_entity_poly.pdbx_strand_id
1 'polypeptide(L)'
;MPPKGPGKKKKDVDWADDEHFSKERSMIYIEHTYECPIFQTKADECGAFLQQRIPERKFQLVKNKYGRQVPREGAFEIGFSQNARTSVHLLWSGLDKGPPRRDKFPVDYETLVPDVNRILKKFYPDKAVGVLEEDEDEQREDDM
;
A
#
# COMPACT_ATOMS: atom_id res chain seq x y z
N MET A 1 -17.26 -33.92 -21.80
CA MET A 1 -16.79 -32.52 -21.69
C MET A 1 -15.62 -32.50 -20.72
N PRO A 2 -14.45 -31.97 -21.09
CA PRO A 2 -13.24 -32.07 -20.26
C PRO A 2 -13.37 -31.19 -18.99
N PRO A 3 -12.85 -31.64 -17.84
CA PRO A 3 -12.92 -30.88 -16.59
C PRO A 3 -12.01 -29.65 -16.67
N LYS A 4 -12.56 -28.48 -16.31
CA LYS A 4 -11.80 -27.23 -16.12
C LYS A 4 -10.67 -27.49 -15.11
N GLY A 5 -9.43 -27.36 -15.57
CA GLY A 5 -8.25 -27.56 -14.75
C GLY A 5 -8.23 -26.63 -13.52
N PRO A 6 -7.57 -27.04 -12.42
CA PRO A 6 -7.51 -26.25 -11.21
C PRO A 6 -6.78 -24.94 -11.51
N GLY A 7 -7.48 -23.82 -11.34
CA GLY A 7 -6.89 -22.49 -11.44
C GLY A 7 -5.65 -22.42 -10.54
N LYS A 8 -4.51 -22.03 -11.12
CA LYS A 8 -3.24 -21.84 -10.40
C LYS A 8 -3.50 -20.95 -9.19
N LYS A 9 -3.58 -21.54 -8.00
CA LYS A 9 -3.47 -20.82 -6.73
C LYS A 9 -2.12 -20.10 -6.81
N LYS A 10 -2.14 -18.77 -6.92
CA LYS A 10 -0.90 -17.98 -6.82
C LYS A 10 -0.24 -18.40 -5.51
N LYS A 11 0.96 -18.98 -5.58
CA LYS A 11 1.73 -19.37 -4.40
C LYS A 11 1.79 -18.15 -3.49
N ASP A 12 1.38 -18.35 -2.25
CA ASP A 12 1.49 -17.38 -1.17
C ASP A 12 2.99 -17.21 -0.93
N VAL A 13 3.58 -16.21 -1.58
CA VAL A 13 5.00 -15.90 -1.40
C VAL A 13 5.08 -15.07 -0.14
N ASP A 14 5.72 -15.62 0.89
CA ASP A 14 6.09 -14.85 2.06
C ASP A 14 7.23 -13.91 1.65
N TRP A 15 6.91 -12.63 1.45
CA TRP A 15 7.88 -11.63 1.04
C TRP A 15 8.81 -11.21 2.18
N ALA A 16 8.52 -11.61 3.43
CA ALA A 16 9.36 -11.36 4.59
C ALA A 16 10.43 -12.44 4.79
N ASP A 17 10.26 -13.60 4.17
CA ASP A 17 11.24 -14.68 4.13
C ASP A 17 12.58 -14.25 3.50
N ASP A 18 13.69 -14.80 3.99
CA ASP A 18 15.05 -14.40 3.58
C ASP A 18 15.31 -14.62 2.07
N GLU A 19 14.66 -15.61 1.43
CA GLU A 19 14.81 -15.86 0.00
C GLU A 19 14.09 -14.83 -0.89
N HIS A 20 13.02 -14.22 -0.39
CA HIS A 20 12.14 -13.33 -1.17
C HIS A 20 12.19 -11.87 -0.69
N PHE A 21 12.79 -11.63 0.47
CA PHE A 21 12.95 -10.32 1.06
C PHE A 21 13.87 -9.45 0.21
N SER A 22 13.39 -8.25 -0.10
CA SER A 22 14.19 -7.24 -0.78
C SER A 22 13.92 -5.88 -0.16
N LYS A 23 15.00 -5.19 0.21
CA LYS A 23 14.94 -3.83 0.76
C LYS A 23 14.42 -2.79 -0.25
N GLU A 24 14.46 -3.12 -1.54
CA GLU A 24 14.01 -2.25 -2.63
C GLU A 24 12.55 -2.52 -3.03
N ARG A 25 11.94 -3.56 -2.45
CA ARG A 25 10.55 -3.91 -2.67
C ARG A 25 9.68 -3.34 -1.56
N SER A 26 8.75 -2.47 -1.94
CA SER A 26 7.73 -1.95 -1.04
C SER A 26 6.41 -2.70 -1.21
N MET A 27 5.67 -2.80 -0.13
CA MET A 27 4.44 -3.58 -0.06
C MET A 27 3.25 -2.63 0.07
N ILE A 28 2.27 -2.77 -0.81
CA ILE A 28 1.00 -2.04 -0.72
C ILE A 28 -0.07 -3.06 -0.34
N TYR A 29 -0.68 -2.90 0.82
CA TYR A 29 -1.75 -3.74 1.31
C TYR A 29 -3.07 -3.03 1.06
N ILE A 30 -3.97 -3.62 0.29
CA ILE A 30 -5.30 -3.05 0.08
C ILE A 30 -6.34 -4.03 0.58
N GLU A 31 -7.10 -3.62 1.60
CA GLU A 31 -8.32 -4.29 2.00
C GLU A 31 -9.48 -3.67 1.24
N HIS A 32 -10.27 -4.49 0.55
CA HIS A 32 -11.40 -4.01 -0.23
C HIS A 32 -12.57 -4.98 -0.16
N THR A 33 -13.79 -4.46 -0.04
CA THR A 33 -15.02 -5.28 -0.07
C THR A 33 -15.18 -6.03 -1.40
N TYR A 34 -15.85 -7.18 -1.34
CA TYR A 34 -16.25 -7.96 -2.52
C TYR A 34 -17.63 -7.59 -3.05
N GLU A 35 -18.33 -6.65 -2.41
CA GLU A 35 -19.68 -6.22 -2.82
C GLU A 35 -19.71 -5.70 -4.27
N CYS A 36 -18.63 -5.05 -4.73
CA CYS A 36 -18.57 -4.50 -6.08
C CYS A 36 -17.17 -4.56 -6.70
N PRO A 37 -17.07 -4.80 -8.03
CA PRO A 37 -15.80 -4.95 -8.73
C PRO A 37 -14.98 -3.65 -8.78
N ILE A 38 -15.62 -2.48 -8.67
CA ILE A 38 -14.93 -1.18 -8.68
C ILE A 38 -13.88 -1.07 -7.56
N PHE A 39 -14.11 -1.70 -6.42
CA PHE A 39 -13.16 -1.73 -5.31
C PHE A 39 -11.87 -2.45 -5.69
N GLN A 40 -11.98 -3.55 -6.41
CA GLN A 40 -10.82 -4.26 -6.95
C GLN A 40 -10.11 -3.41 -8.01
N THR A 41 -10.85 -2.81 -8.95
CA THR A 41 -10.29 -1.92 -9.98
C THR A 41 -9.51 -0.77 -9.33
N LYS A 42 -10.09 -0.11 -8.33
CA LYS A 42 -9.46 0.99 -7.60
C LYS A 42 -8.21 0.55 -6.83
N ALA A 43 -8.18 -0.69 -6.35
CA ALA A 43 -6.98 -1.26 -5.73
C ALA A 43 -5.85 -1.47 -6.75
N ASP A 44 -6.17 -2.01 -7.94
CA ASP A 44 -5.21 -2.20 -9.01
C ASP A 44 -4.71 -0.84 -9.57
N GLU A 45 -5.60 0.15 -9.72
CA GLU A 45 -5.26 1.53 -10.10
C GLU A 45 -4.29 2.17 -9.10
N CYS A 46 -4.52 2.03 -7.79
CA CYS A 46 -3.63 2.56 -6.76
C CYS A 46 -2.23 1.97 -6.85
N GLY A 47 -2.12 0.66 -7.04
CA GLY A 47 -0.83 -0.03 -7.18
C GLY A 47 -0.08 0.41 -8.44
N ALA A 48 -0.78 0.50 -9.58
CA ALA A 48 -0.20 0.97 -10.82
C ALA A 48 0.26 2.42 -10.74
N PHE A 49 -0.53 3.29 -10.09
CA PHE A 49 -0.21 4.70 -9.88
C PHE A 49 1.08 4.87 -9.08
N LEU A 50 1.19 4.20 -7.93
CA LEU A 50 2.40 4.28 -7.09
C LEU A 50 3.64 3.74 -7.82
N GLN A 51 3.48 2.66 -8.59
CA GLN A 51 4.56 2.10 -9.40
C GLN A 51 5.02 3.05 -10.53
N GLN A 52 4.11 3.85 -11.09
CA GLN A 52 4.43 4.87 -12.09
C GLN A 52 5.08 6.11 -11.47
N ARG A 53 4.62 6.52 -10.29
CA ARG A 53 5.15 7.72 -9.59
C ARG A 53 6.52 7.50 -8.98
N ILE A 54 6.80 6.30 -8.47
CA ILE A 54 8.07 5.96 -7.82
C ILE A 54 8.67 4.73 -8.54
N PRO A 55 9.14 4.89 -9.80
CA PRO A 55 9.62 3.76 -10.61
C PRO A 55 10.91 3.13 -10.08
N GLU A 56 11.64 3.85 -9.21
CA GLU A 56 12.84 3.34 -8.54
C GLU A 56 12.55 2.19 -7.56
N ARG A 57 11.31 2.09 -7.06
CA ARG A 57 10.88 1.06 -6.12
C ARG A 57 10.07 -0.01 -6.84
N LYS A 58 10.19 -1.25 -6.35
CA LYS A 58 9.34 -2.36 -6.78
C LYS A 58 8.14 -2.43 -5.84
N PHE A 59 6.95 -2.06 -6.31
CA PHE A 59 5.75 -2.18 -5.50
C PHE A 59 5.10 -3.54 -5.69
N GLN A 60 4.84 -4.22 -4.57
CA GLN A 60 4.07 -5.45 -4.53
C GLN A 60 2.69 -5.14 -3.95
N LEU A 61 1.68 -5.19 -4.80
CA LEU A 61 0.29 -5.07 -4.39
C LEU A 61 -0.20 -6.38 -3.75
N VAL A 62 -0.81 -6.27 -2.58
CA VAL A 62 -1.38 -7.37 -1.78
C VAL A 62 -2.84 -7.03 -1.49
N LYS A 63 -3.77 -7.69 -2.19
CA LYS A 63 -5.21 -7.47 -2.02
C LYS A 63 -5.78 -8.49 -1.03
N ASN A 64 -6.49 -8.01 0.00
CA ASN A 64 -7.17 -8.84 1.02
C ASN A 64 -6.30 -9.97 1.60
N LYS A 65 -5.01 -9.70 1.84
CA LYS A 65 -3.99 -10.72 2.23
C LYS A 65 -4.03 -11.97 1.34
N TYR A 66 -3.95 -11.76 0.02
CA TYR A 66 -4.08 -12.81 -1.00
C TYR A 66 -5.41 -13.58 -0.97
N GLY A 67 -6.48 -12.90 -0.53
CA GLY A 67 -7.82 -13.48 -0.38
C GLY A 67 -8.02 -14.28 0.91
N ARG A 68 -7.06 -14.28 1.84
CA ARG A 68 -7.20 -14.93 3.15
C ARG A 68 -7.99 -14.10 4.16
N GLN A 69 -8.03 -12.79 3.96
CA GLN A 69 -8.81 -11.91 4.81
C GLN A 69 -10.21 -11.73 4.22
N VAL A 70 -11.23 -12.00 5.04
CA VAL A 70 -12.60 -11.60 4.73
C VAL A 70 -12.64 -10.08 4.92
N PRO A 71 -12.84 -9.30 3.84
CA PRO A 71 -12.87 -7.84 3.96
C PRO A 71 -14.10 -7.41 4.74
N ARG A 72 -13.99 -6.30 5.49
CA ARG A 72 -15.15 -5.70 6.15
C ARG A 72 -16.14 -5.15 5.11
N GLU A 73 -17.41 -5.07 5.50
CA GLU A 73 -18.46 -4.49 4.63
C GLU A 73 -18.13 -3.03 4.31
N GLY A 74 -18.19 -2.67 3.03
CA GLY A 74 -17.77 -1.36 2.55
C GLY A 74 -16.31 -1.02 2.84
N ALA A 75 -15.42 -1.98 3.11
CA ALA A 75 -14.02 -1.69 3.35
C ALA A 75 -13.32 -1.19 2.09
N PHE A 76 -12.51 -0.15 2.25
CA PHE A 76 -11.46 0.21 1.31
C PHE A 76 -10.32 0.84 2.10
N GLU A 77 -9.36 0.03 2.54
CA GLU A 77 -8.20 0.50 3.27
C GLU A 77 -6.94 0.32 2.44
N ILE A 78 -6.10 1.34 2.45
CA ILE A 78 -4.80 1.33 1.80
C ILE A 78 -3.76 1.40 2.90
N GLY A 79 -2.99 0.34 3.05
CA GLY A 79 -1.81 0.25 3.89
C GLY A 79 -0.55 0.21 3.05
N PHE A 80 0.52 0.77 3.58
CA PHE A 80 1.83 0.79 2.95
C PHE A 80 2.90 0.34 3.92
N SER A 81 3.81 -0.48 3.42
CA SER A 81 5.01 -0.84 4.14
C SER A 81 6.20 -0.72 3.22
N GLN A 82 7.30 -0.20 3.74
CA GLN A 82 8.51 0.01 2.97
C GLN A 82 9.10 -1.30 2.43
N ASN A 83 8.96 -2.39 3.20
CA ASN A 83 9.29 -3.76 2.81
C ASN A 83 8.42 -4.74 3.60
N ALA A 84 8.54 -6.03 3.32
CA ALA A 84 7.68 -7.04 3.96
C ALA A 84 7.98 -7.29 5.46
N ARG A 85 9.10 -6.78 5.99
CA ARG A 85 9.47 -6.90 7.40
C ARG A 85 9.14 -5.64 8.21
N THR A 86 8.86 -4.51 7.57
CA THR A 86 8.50 -3.25 8.24
C THR A 86 7.02 -3.21 8.60
N SER A 87 6.68 -2.39 9.59
CA SER A 87 5.30 -2.12 10.00
C SER A 87 4.47 -1.57 8.84
N VAL A 88 3.22 -2.02 8.76
CA VAL A 88 2.24 -1.49 7.80
C VAL A 88 1.66 -0.21 8.37
N HIS A 89 1.79 0.88 7.62
CA HIS A 89 1.21 2.18 7.92
C HIS A 89 -0.07 2.37 7.12
N LEU A 90 -1.14 2.80 7.79
CA LEU A 90 -2.40 3.13 7.13
C LEU A 90 -2.25 4.45 6.37
N LEU A 91 -2.43 4.42 5.06
CA LEU A 91 -2.45 5.60 4.19
C LEU A 91 -3.86 6.17 4.01
N TRP A 92 -4.86 5.29 3.91
CA TRP A 92 -6.25 5.69 3.69
C TRP A 92 -7.19 4.68 4.30
N SER A 93 -8.28 5.16 4.90
CA SER A 93 -9.42 4.32 5.29
C SER A 93 -10.72 4.86 4.73
N GLY A 94 -11.40 4.01 3.97
CA GLY A 94 -12.75 4.21 3.43
C GLY A 94 -13.84 3.62 4.31
N LEU A 95 -13.51 3.06 5.48
CA LEU A 95 -14.50 2.49 6.38
C LEU A 95 -15.35 3.57 7.06
N ASP A 96 -14.69 4.60 7.59
CA ASP A 96 -15.34 5.75 8.23
C ASP A 96 -15.93 6.75 7.22
N LYS A 97 -15.59 6.60 5.94
CA LYS A 97 -16.17 7.38 4.84
C LYS A 97 -17.56 6.80 4.56
N GLY A 98 -18.57 7.66 4.67
CA GLY A 98 -19.99 7.33 4.75
C GLY A 98 -20.56 6.45 3.63
N PRO A 99 -21.90 6.27 3.62
CA PRO A 99 -22.56 5.35 2.70
C PRO A 99 -22.31 5.61 1.19
N PRO A 100 -22.03 6.84 0.70
CA PRO A 100 -21.68 7.02 -0.71
C PRO A 100 -20.38 6.28 -1.03
N ARG A 101 -20.49 5.25 -1.87
CA ARG A 101 -19.36 4.43 -2.31
C ARG A 101 -18.19 5.25 -2.86
N ARG A 102 -18.48 6.37 -3.51
CA ARG A 102 -17.47 7.27 -4.09
C ARG A 102 -16.50 7.80 -3.03
N ASP A 103 -17.00 8.10 -1.83
CA ASP A 103 -16.20 8.73 -0.78
C ASP A 103 -15.29 7.72 -0.07
N LYS A 104 -15.51 6.41 -0.29
CA LYS A 104 -14.64 5.35 0.21
C LYS A 104 -13.28 5.33 -0.48
N PHE A 105 -13.18 5.89 -1.69
CA PHE A 105 -11.93 5.96 -2.44
C PHE A 105 -11.25 7.32 -2.22
N PRO A 106 -9.91 7.37 -2.26
CA PRO A 106 -9.21 8.65 -2.35
C PRO A 106 -9.66 9.39 -3.62
N VAL A 107 -9.86 10.71 -3.49
CA VAL A 107 -10.26 11.58 -4.62
C VAL A 107 -9.16 11.59 -5.69
N ASP A 108 -7.90 11.63 -5.24
CA ASP A 108 -6.73 11.48 -6.08
C ASP A 108 -5.66 10.67 -5.33
N TYR A 109 -4.96 9.79 -6.05
CA TYR A 109 -3.87 8.99 -5.48
C TYR A 109 -2.61 9.83 -5.20
N GLU A 110 -2.47 11.01 -5.80
CA GLU A 110 -1.39 11.98 -5.49
C GLU A 110 -1.38 12.35 -4.00
N THR A 111 -2.54 12.36 -3.36
CA THR A 111 -2.64 12.66 -1.92
C THR A 111 -1.94 11.61 -1.04
N LEU A 112 -1.71 10.39 -1.55
CA LEU A 112 -1.03 9.32 -0.82
C LEU A 112 0.50 9.37 -0.97
N VAL A 113 1.00 10.03 -2.01
CA VAL A 113 2.43 10.15 -2.32
C VAL A 113 3.22 10.81 -1.18
N PRO A 114 2.81 11.93 -0.57
CA PRO A 114 3.57 12.52 0.53
C PRO A 114 3.68 11.57 1.74
N ASP A 115 2.63 10.84 2.08
CA ASP A 115 2.66 9.83 3.14
C ASP A 115 3.60 8.67 2.82
N VAL A 116 3.54 8.15 1.60
CA VAL A 116 4.46 7.11 1.11
C VAL A 116 5.91 7.60 1.21
N ASN A 117 6.21 8.80 0.72
CA ASN A 117 7.55 9.38 0.77
C ASN A 117 8.02 9.59 2.20
N ARG A 118 7.14 10.03 3.11
CA ARG A 118 7.43 10.17 4.54
C ARG A 118 7.80 8.83 5.18
N ILE A 119 7.06 7.76 4.86
CA ILE A 119 7.35 6.40 5.35
C ILE A 119 8.68 5.90 4.76
N LEU A 120 8.94 6.17 3.48
CA LEU A 120 10.21 5.80 2.85
C LEU A 120 11.40 6.53 3.49
N LYS A 121 11.28 7.84 3.77
CA LYS A 121 12.29 8.66 4.45
C LYS A 121 12.55 8.22 5.88
N LYS A 122 11.50 7.93 6.67
CA LYS A 122 11.61 7.64 8.11
C LYS A 122 12.48 6.42 8.44
N PHE A 123 12.52 5.43 7.54
CA PHE A 123 13.26 4.19 7.77
C PHE A 123 14.54 4.07 6.93
N TYR A 124 14.66 4.83 5.82
CA TYR A 124 15.89 4.90 5.00
C TYR A 124 16.09 6.35 4.51
N PRO A 125 16.73 7.22 5.31
CA PRO A 125 17.00 8.61 4.92
C PRO A 125 17.90 8.71 3.68
N ASP A 126 18.83 7.77 3.47
CA ASP A 126 19.79 7.77 2.35
C ASP A 126 19.21 7.51 0.95
N LYS A 127 17.98 7.02 0.82
CA LYS A 127 17.38 6.60 -0.48
C LYS A 127 16.07 7.31 -0.81
N ALA A 128 15.73 8.41 -0.15
CA ALA A 128 14.56 9.20 -0.51
C ALA A 128 14.88 10.10 -1.71
N VAL A 129 14.83 9.53 -2.91
CA VAL A 129 15.07 10.26 -4.14
C VAL A 129 13.83 11.12 -4.47
N GLY A 130 14.05 12.42 -4.69
CA GLY A 130 13.10 13.25 -5.45
C GLY A 130 12.28 14.30 -4.70
N VAL A 131 12.56 14.57 -3.42
CA VAL A 131 12.08 15.83 -2.79
C VAL A 131 13.32 16.62 -2.42
N LEU A 132 13.47 17.78 -3.05
CA LEU A 132 14.45 18.80 -2.70
C LEU A 132 14.56 18.89 -1.17
N GLU A 133 15.80 18.90 -0.70
CA GLU A 133 16.13 19.25 0.68
C GLU A 133 15.65 20.68 0.93
N GLU A 134 14.38 20.83 1.30
CA GLU A 134 13.85 22.04 1.90
C GLU A 134 13.25 21.62 3.25
N ASP A 135 14.05 21.96 4.27
CA ASP A 135 13.71 22.37 5.62
C ASP A 135 12.63 21.60 6.40
N GLU A 136 13.04 21.06 7.54
CA GLU A 136 12.35 21.32 8.82
C GLU A 136 13.34 21.06 9.98
N ASP A 137 13.99 22.16 10.36
CA ASP A 137 14.60 22.44 11.66
C ASP A 137 13.51 22.45 12.77
N GLU A 138 13.93 22.52 14.04
CA GLU A 138 13.12 22.61 15.28
C GLU A 138 12.41 21.31 15.74
N GLN A 139 12.65 20.73 16.93
CA GLN A 139 12.95 21.31 18.25
C GLN A 139 13.86 20.38 19.07
N ARG A 140 15.03 20.90 19.45
CA ARG A 140 15.67 20.59 20.73
C ARG A 140 15.68 21.88 21.54
N GLU A 141 14.68 22.06 22.39
CA GLU A 141 14.73 22.94 23.56
C GLU A 141 14.27 22.07 24.74
N ASP A 142 15.20 21.64 25.59
CA ASP A 142 15.64 22.31 26.83
C ASP A 142 14.69 21.96 27.99
N ASP A 143 15.17 21.15 28.93
CA ASP A 143 15.05 21.48 30.34
C ASP A 143 16.15 20.74 31.11
N MET A 144 17.08 21.55 31.61
CA MET A 144 18.14 21.25 32.56
C MET A 144 17.59 21.22 33.99
#